data_AF-A0A536ZXD9-F1
#
_entry.id   AF-A0A536ZXD9-F1
#
_cell.length_a   1.000
_cell.length_b   1.000
_cell.length_c   1.000
_cell.angle_alpha   90.00
_cell.angle_beta   90.00
_cell.angle_gamma   90.00
#
_symmetry.space_group_name_H-M   'P 1'
#
loop_
_entity.id
_entity.type
_entity.pdbx_description
1 polymer ?
#
loop_
_entity_poly.entity_id
_entity_poly.type
_entity_poly.pdbx_seq_one_letter_code
_entity_poly.pdbx_strand_id
1 'polypeptide(L)'
;MHKNVNRTSDLPNLDPRDVGDESAYKVGGQYVFPTKTTLSALWERTKRKIPSDLEFQNERTRNNATWLALTQVLTEKDSVSFGWGHAGSTPGDPGQHNTTGGPNPDNSANLYSLAWRHAIDKAITLYVDYAMTANHRDAHYDLGAGGHGVTTDCHDSTPMAAFDATTGGVTNTGPHCFDGKLQGVSAGVNYKF
;
A
#
# COMPACT_ATOMS: atom_id res chain seq x y z
N MET A 1 -0.29 7.12 -18.32
CA MET A 1 0.22 7.72 -17.07
C MET A 1 -0.05 9.21 -17.06
N HIS A 2 -0.01 9.84 -15.89
CA HIS A 2 -0.52 11.19 -15.66
C HIS A 2 0.46 12.30 -16.05
N LYS A 3 -0.11 13.38 -16.58
CA LYS A 3 0.55 14.65 -16.92
C LYS A 3 -0.03 15.74 -16.03
N ASN A 4 0.78 16.76 -15.71
CA ASN A 4 0.33 17.90 -14.91
C ASN A 4 -0.38 17.50 -13.60
N VAL A 5 0.17 16.51 -12.89
CA VAL A 5 -0.35 16.10 -11.59
C VAL A 5 -0.14 17.24 -10.62
N ASN A 6 -1.23 17.86 -10.20
CA ASN A 6 -1.21 18.99 -9.29
C ASN A 6 -1.22 18.50 -7.83
N ARG A 7 -0.17 18.83 -7.10
CA ARG A 7 -0.02 18.55 -5.67
C ARG A 7 0.42 19.80 -4.91
N THR A 8 0.13 21.00 -5.45
CA THR A 8 0.45 22.28 -4.79
C THR A 8 -0.04 22.37 -3.35
N SER A 9 -1.12 21.66 -3.01
CA SER A 9 -1.67 21.57 -1.65
C SER A 9 -0.77 20.87 -0.64
N ASP A 10 0.20 20.07 -1.09
CA ASP A 10 1.17 19.37 -0.22
C ASP A 10 2.14 20.35 0.44
N LEU A 11 2.20 21.58 -0.09
CA LEU A 11 3.08 22.63 0.37
C LEU A 11 2.30 23.75 1.08
N PRO A 12 2.76 24.22 2.27
CA PRO A 12 2.15 25.36 2.94
C PRO A 12 2.10 26.65 2.11
N ASN A 13 3.02 26.81 1.15
CA ASN A 13 3.13 27.99 0.31
C ASN A 13 2.41 27.86 -1.05
N LEU A 14 1.75 26.73 -1.32
CA LEU A 14 1.03 26.46 -2.57
C LEU A 14 1.89 26.67 -3.83
N ASP A 15 3.14 26.17 -3.84
CA ASP A 15 4.07 26.41 -4.95
C ASP A 15 3.55 25.81 -6.27
N PRO A 16 3.22 26.63 -7.30
CA PRO A 16 2.70 26.16 -8.59
C PRO A 16 3.69 25.28 -9.36
N ARG A 17 4.96 25.25 -8.97
CA ARG A 17 5.98 24.38 -9.54
C ARG A 17 5.87 22.93 -9.07
N ASP A 18 5.02 22.65 -8.08
CA ASP A 18 4.65 21.30 -7.67
C ASP A 18 3.57 20.66 -8.57
N VAL A 19 3.46 21.14 -9.81
CA VAL A 19 2.74 20.46 -10.89
C VAL A 19 3.76 19.66 -11.69
N GLY A 20 3.68 18.34 -11.61
CA GLY A 20 4.69 17.43 -12.18
C GLY A 20 4.11 16.36 -13.09
N ASP A 21 4.95 15.85 -13.99
CA ASP A 21 4.62 14.67 -14.79
C ASP A 21 5.02 13.40 -14.03
N GLU A 22 4.20 12.36 -14.13
CA GLU A 22 4.53 11.05 -13.53
C GLU A 22 4.75 9.99 -14.63
N SER A 23 5.74 9.12 -14.42
CA SER A 23 6.12 8.00 -15.31
C SER A 23 6.36 6.73 -14.48
N ALA A 24 6.06 5.56 -15.04
CA ALA A 24 6.13 4.29 -14.34
C ALA A 24 6.51 3.20 -15.31
N TYR A 25 7.28 2.26 -14.80
CA TYR A 25 7.74 1.09 -15.52
C TYR A 25 7.50 -0.14 -14.64
N LYS A 26 6.93 -1.18 -15.23
CA LYS A 26 6.57 -2.41 -14.52
C LYS A 26 7.01 -3.59 -15.36
N VAL A 27 7.68 -4.54 -14.73
CA VAL A 27 8.05 -5.84 -15.32
C VAL A 27 7.56 -6.91 -14.38
N GLY A 28 6.90 -7.91 -14.94
CA GLY A 28 6.44 -9.05 -14.17
C GLY A 28 6.54 -10.33 -14.97
N GLY A 29 6.63 -11.42 -14.25
CA GLY A 29 6.65 -12.76 -14.80
C GLY A 29 5.97 -13.72 -13.84
N GLN A 30 5.40 -14.77 -14.40
CA GLN A 30 4.81 -15.86 -13.64
C GLN A 30 5.21 -17.18 -14.28
N TYR A 31 5.47 -18.19 -13.44
CA TYR A 31 5.76 -19.53 -13.88
C TYR A 31 5.01 -20.55 -13.04
N VAL A 32 4.40 -21.53 -13.71
CA VAL A 32 3.69 -22.64 -13.08
C VAL A 32 4.54 -23.90 -13.21
N PHE A 33 4.98 -24.44 -12.08
CA PHE A 33 5.74 -25.68 -12.01
C PHE A 33 4.83 -26.89 -12.16
N PRO A 34 5.35 -28.05 -12.61
CA PRO A 34 4.61 -29.32 -12.64
C PRO A 34 4.05 -29.75 -11.28
N THR A 35 4.64 -29.29 -10.19
CA THR A 35 4.17 -29.46 -8.80
C THR A 35 2.90 -28.67 -8.49
N LYS A 36 2.32 -27.98 -9.48
CA LYS A 36 1.21 -27.02 -9.34
C LYS A 36 1.53 -25.86 -8.40
N THR A 37 2.83 -25.58 -8.22
CA THR A 37 3.31 -24.35 -7.58
C THR A 37 3.35 -23.26 -8.63
N THR A 38 2.84 -22.07 -8.33
CA THR A 38 2.96 -20.89 -9.17
C THR A 38 3.84 -19.87 -8.47
N LEU A 39 4.93 -19.47 -9.12
CA LEU A 39 5.77 -18.36 -8.67
C LEU A 39 5.45 -17.14 -9.52
N SER A 40 5.18 -16.00 -8.88
CA SER A 40 4.95 -14.72 -9.53
C SER A 40 5.92 -13.69 -8.98
N ALA A 41 6.48 -12.89 -9.86
CA ALA A 41 7.34 -11.77 -9.48
C ALA A 41 6.94 -10.54 -10.28
N LEU A 42 6.99 -9.39 -9.64
CA LEU A 42 6.76 -8.09 -10.26
C LEU A 42 7.73 -7.09 -9.64
N TRP A 43 8.26 -6.23 -10.49
CA TRP A 43 9.04 -5.08 -10.11
C TRP A 43 8.44 -3.84 -10.78
N GLU A 44 8.31 -2.77 -10.03
CA GLU A 44 7.82 -1.48 -10.48
C GLU A 44 8.78 -0.37 -10.07
N ARG A 45 8.89 0.63 -10.94
CA ARG A 45 9.50 1.92 -10.67
C ARG A 45 8.53 3.01 -11.05
N THR A 46 8.28 3.95 -10.16
CA THR A 46 7.56 5.19 -10.43
C THR A 46 8.51 6.38 -10.33
N LYS A 47 8.27 7.42 -11.12
CA LYS A 47 9.06 8.63 -11.13
C LYS A 47 8.16 9.82 -11.40
N ARG A 48 8.23 10.81 -10.52
CA ARG A 48 7.65 12.13 -10.68
C ARG A 48 8.76 13.10 -11.11
N LYS A 49 8.48 13.94 -12.10
CA LYS A 49 9.41 14.97 -12.58
C LYS A 49 8.96 16.33 -12.05
N ILE A 50 9.71 16.85 -11.10
CA ILE A 50 9.56 18.19 -10.51
C ILE A 50 10.94 18.88 -10.44
N PRO A 51 10.99 20.20 -10.20
CA PRO A 51 12.24 20.90 -9.93
C PRO A 51 13.03 20.28 -8.77
N SER A 52 14.36 20.30 -8.84
CA SER A 52 15.23 19.64 -7.86
C SER A 52 15.11 20.23 -6.45
N ASP A 53 14.77 21.51 -6.34
CA ASP A 53 14.51 22.19 -5.07
C ASP A 53 13.19 21.75 -4.40
N LEU A 54 12.34 21.01 -5.13
CA LEU A 54 11.10 20.41 -4.62
C LEU A 54 11.21 18.91 -4.38
N GLU A 55 12.35 18.26 -4.68
CA GLU A 55 12.49 16.81 -4.50
C GLU A 55 12.37 16.35 -3.03
N PHE A 56 12.58 17.25 -2.07
CA PHE A 56 12.44 16.96 -0.64
C PHE A 56 11.00 16.57 -0.23
N GLN A 57 9.99 16.87 -1.05
CA GLN A 57 8.60 16.50 -0.82
C GLN A 57 8.12 15.37 -1.75
N ASN A 58 9.03 14.80 -2.55
CA ASN A 58 8.65 13.85 -3.59
C ASN A 58 8.37 12.46 -3.03
N GLU A 59 7.18 12.23 -2.49
CA GLU A 59 6.71 10.91 -2.02
C GLU A 59 6.26 9.96 -3.15
N ARG A 60 6.16 10.48 -4.38
CA ARG A 60 5.55 9.80 -5.53
C ARG A 60 6.56 9.00 -6.34
N THR A 61 7.81 9.47 -6.38
CA THR A 61 8.92 8.73 -6.99
C THR A 61 9.32 7.56 -6.12
N ARG A 62 9.24 6.35 -6.65
CA ARG A 62 9.70 5.13 -5.98
C ARG A 62 10.53 4.32 -6.95
N ASN A 63 11.83 4.25 -6.68
CA ASN A 63 12.78 3.62 -7.59
C ASN A 63 12.75 2.09 -7.53
N ASN A 64 12.18 1.53 -6.46
CA ASN A 64 12.12 0.10 -6.23
C ASN A 64 10.83 -0.27 -5.50
N ALA A 65 9.92 -0.94 -6.20
CA ALA A 65 8.80 -1.63 -5.59
C ALA A 65 8.75 -3.05 -6.14
N THR A 66 8.66 -4.05 -5.27
CA THR A 66 8.71 -5.46 -5.65
C THR A 66 7.52 -6.20 -5.07
N TRP A 67 6.99 -7.16 -5.82
CA TRP A 67 6.02 -8.13 -5.34
C TRP A 67 6.48 -9.53 -5.73
N LEU A 68 6.61 -10.41 -4.74
CA LEU A 68 6.84 -11.84 -4.92
C LEU A 68 5.64 -12.60 -4.36
N ALA A 69 5.15 -13.59 -5.09
CA ALA A 69 4.10 -14.46 -4.60
C ALA A 69 4.33 -15.92 -4.99
N LEU A 70 3.99 -16.82 -4.08
CA LEU A 70 4.00 -18.25 -4.29
C LEU A 70 2.61 -18.80 -3.98
N THR A 71 2.01 -19.49 -4.95
CA THR A 71 0.74 -20.21 -4.76
C THR A 71 0.99 -21.69 -4.93
N GLN A 72 0.57 -22.51 -3.96
CA GLN A 72 0.57 -23.95 -4.05
C GLN A 72 -0.86 -24.47 -4.12
N VAL A 73 -1.17 -25.25 -5.15
CA VAL A 73 -2.38 -26.07 -5.19
C VAL A 73 -2.14 -27.31 -4.34
N LEU A 74 -2.88 -27.47 -3.24
CA LEU A 74 -2.72 -28.58 -2.29
C LEU A 74 -3.59 -29.77 -2.70
N THR A 75 -4.80 -29.50 -3.15
CA THR A 75 -5.77 -30.50 -3.64
C THR A 75 -6.48 -29.96 -4.89
N GLU A 76 -7.45 -30.69 -5.44
CA GLU A 76 -8.28 -30.16 -6.53
C GLU A 76 -9.18 -28.99 -6.09
N LYS A 77 -9.38 -28.81 -4.78
CA LYS A 77 -10.24 -27.77 -4.20
C LYS A 77 -9.48 -26.71 -3.42
N ASP A 78 -8.28 -27.03 -2.93
CA ASP A 78 -7.55 -26.20 -1.98
C ASP A 78 -6.28 -25.59 -2.60
N SER A 79 -6.08 -24.31 -2.33
CA SER A 79 -4.81 -23.64 -2.59
C SER A 79 -4.41 -22.71 -1.45
N VAL A 80 -3.11 -22.56 -1.27
CA VAL A 80 -2.52 -21.59 -0.35
C VAL A 80 -1.60 -20.67 -1.14
N SER A 81 -1.65 -19.37 -0.86
CA SER A 81 -0.77 -18.39 -1.46
C SER A 81 -0.07 -17.57 -0.38
N PHE A 82 1.23 -17.39 -0.52
CA PHE A 82 2.02 -16.44 0.26
C PHE A 82 2.49 -15.32 -0.66
N GLY A 83 2.44 -14.09 -0.18
CA GLY A 83 2.92 -12.92 -0.91
C GLY A 83 3.79 -12.02 -0.03
N TRP A 84 4.84 -11.47 -0.63
CA TRP A 84 5.68 -10.44 -0.04
C TRP A 84 5.79 -9.26 -1.01
N GLY A 85 5.37 -8.10 -0.54
CA GLY A 85 5.56 -6.81 -1.20
C GLY A 85 6.64 -6.01 -0.49
N HIS A 86 7.44 -5.27 -1.25
CA HIS A 86 8.39 -4.30 -0.74
C HIS A 86 8.20 -2.98 -1.47
N ALA A 87 8.03 -1.91 -0.72
CA ALA A 87 8.09 -0.54 -1.21
C ALA A 87 9.39 0.10 -0.70
N GLY A 88 10.29 0.46 -1.61
CA GLY A 88 11.50 1.21 -1.27
C GLY A 88 11.20 2.66 -0.93
N SER A 89 12.18 3.33 -0.31
CA SER A 89 12.05 4.74 0.07
C SER A 89 11.89 5.68 -1.12
N THR A 90 11.27 6.82 -0.88
CA THR A 90 11.14 7.92 -1.84
C THR A 90 12.27 8.95 -1.66
N PRO A 91 12.50 9.83 -2.65
CA PRO A 91 13.43 10.96 -2.50
C PRO A 91 13.03 11.94 -1.41
N GLY A 92 11.74 12.05 -1.09
CA GLY A 92 11.24 13.02 -0.13
C GLY A 92 9.88 12.67 0.44
N ASP A 93 9.48 13.44 1.44
CA ASP A 93 8.20 13.37 2.16
C ASP A 93 7.74 14.81 2.43
N PRO A 94 6.53 15.20 2.01
CA PRO A 94 5.99 16.55 2.30
C PRO A 94 5.82 16.82 3.80
N GLY A 95 5.89 15.80 4.65
CA GLY A 95 5.54 15.81 6.05
C GLY A 95 4.08 15.45 6.23
N GLN A 96 3.82 14.37 6.96
CA GLN A 96 2.48 13.93 7.35
C GLN A 96 2.48 13.65 8.84
N HIS A 97 1.59 14.28 9.62
CA HIS A 97 1.23 14.02 11.04
C HIS A 97 2.31 13.50 12.03
N ASN A 98 2.87 12.32 11.81
CA ASN A 98 3.93 11.69 12.60
C ASN A 98 5.34 11.80 11.99
N THR A 99 5.49 12.31 10.77
CA THR A 99 6.77 12.55 10.09
C THR A 99 7.07 14.05 10.01
N THR A 100 8.35 14.39 10.21
CA THR A 100 8.84 15.77 10.08
C THR A 100 8.85 16.25 8.62
N GLY A 101 8.71 15.32 7.66
CA GLY A 101 8.96 15.56 6.24
C GLY A 101 10.43 15.80 5.93
N GLY A 102 10.72 16.02 4.66
CA GLY A 102 12.05 16.35 4.16
C GLY A 102 12.70 15.27 3.31
N PRO A 103 13.96 15.49 2.92
CA PRO A 103 14.64 14.65 1.95
C PRO A 103 15.09 13.31 2.54
N ASN A 104 14.98 12.25 1.73
CA ASN A 104 15.40 10.88 2.04
C ASN A 104 14.82 10.31 3.36
N PRO A 105 13.50 10.32 3.52
CA PRO A 105 12.82 9.73 4.69
C PRO A 105 13.05 8.20 4.78
N ASP A 106 12.97 7.63 5.98
CA ASP A 106 12.91 6.18 6.17
C ASP A 106 11.47 5.69 6.00
N ASN A 107 10.92 5.87 4.80
CA ASN A 107 9.53 5.59 4.46
C ASN A 107 9.35 4.33 3.59
N SER A 108 10.25 3.36 3.75
CA SER A 108 10.10 2.04 3.14
C SER A 108 9.09 1.17 3.90
N ALA A 109 8.52 0.19 3.23
CA ALA A 109 7.58 -0.74 3.87
C ALA A 109 7.64 -2.14 3.28
N ASN A 110 7.22 -3.12 4.07
CA ASN A 110 7.02 -4.49 3.63
C ASN A 110 5.56 -4.89 3.85
N LEU A 111 4.97 -5.55 2.86
CA LEU A 111 3.66 -6.21 2.97
C LEU A 111 3.90 -7.72 2.97
N TYR A 112 3.29 -8.41 3.92
CA TYR A 112 3.21 -9.86 3.95
C TYR A 112 1.76 -10.27 3.82
N SER A 113 1.49 -11.32 3.05
CA SER A 113 0.13 -11.84 2.89
C SER A 113 0.13 -13.35 2.86
N LEU A 114 -0.94 -13.93 3.38
CA LEU A 114 -1.23 -15.35 3.32
C LEU A 114 -2.70 -15.50 2.96
N ALA A 115 -2.99 -16.35 1.98
CA ALA A 115 -4.35 -16.62 1.52
C ALA A 115 -4.57 -18.12 1.45
N TRP A 116 -5.72 -18.59 1.92
CA TRP A 116 -6.22 -19.93 1.66
C TRP A 116 -7.54 -19.81 0.89
N ARG A 117 -7.72 -20.69 -0.10
CA ARG A 117 -8.93 -20.77 -0.91
C ARG A 117 -9.40 -22.21 -1.01
N HIS A 118 -10.70 -22.40 -0.86
CA HIS A 118 -11.38 -23.69 -0.99
C HIS A 118 -12.55 -23.61 -1.97
N ALA A 119 -12.46 -24.32 -3.08
CA ALA A 119 -13.55 -24.45 -4.04
C ALA A 119 -14.56 -25.50 -3.53
N ILE A 120 -15.76 -25.05 -3.14
CA ILE A 120 -16.86 -25.96 -2.82
C ILE A 120 -17.28 -26.68 -4.10
N ASP A 121 -17.51 -25.89 -5.15
CA ASP A 121 -17.81 -26.29 -6.51
C ASP A 121 -17.24 -25.27 -7.53
N LYS A 122 -17.72 -25.31 -8.78
CA LYS A 122 -17.26 -24.40 -9.85
C LYS A 122 -17.75 -22.95 -9.69
N ALA A 123 -18.80 -22.73 -8.91
CA ALA A 123 -19.46 -21.44 -8.72
C ALA A 123 -19.11 -20.81 -7.36
N ILE A 124 -18.78 -21.62 -6.35
CA ILE A 124 -18.60 -21.18 -4.96
C ILE A 124 -17.17 -21.46 -4.48
N THR A 125 -16.50 -20.41 -3.99
CA THR A 125 -15.18 -20.49 -3.35
C THR A 125 -15.19 -19.78 -2.01
N LEU A 126 -14.75 -20.47 -0.95
CA LEU A 126 -14.43 -19.86 0.33
C LEU A 126 -13.00 -19.32 0.30
N TYR A 127 -12.75 -18.22 0.99
CA TYR A 127 -11.40 -17.70 1.18
C TYR A 127 -11.18 -17.18 2.59
N VAL A 128 -9.92 -17.27 3.03
CA VAL A 128 -9.41 -16.62 4.23
C VAL A 128 -8.07 -15.99 3.86
N ASP A 129 -7.95 -14.70 4.12
CA ASP A 129 -6.76 -13.90 3.86
C ASP A 129 -6.25 -13.29 5.17
N TYR A 130 -4.93 -13.26 5.33
CA TYR A 130 -4.23 -12.50 6.34
C TYR A 130 -3.24 -11.58 5.64
N ALA A 131 -3.11 -10.36 6.12
CA ALA A 131 -2.11 -9.42 5.64
C ALA A 131 -1.46 -8.66 6.80
N MET A 132 -0.18 -8.36 6.66
CA MET A 132 0.57 -7.51 7.57
C MET A 132 1.40 -6.50 6.79
N THR A 133 1.19 -5.21 7.04
CA THR A 133 2.09 -4.16 6.59
C THR A 133 3.04 -3.80 7.72
N ALA A 134 4.35 -3.88 7.46
CA ALA A 134 5.40 -3.45 8.35
C ALA A 134 6.03 -2.18 7.77
N ASN A 135 5.55 -1.03 8.26
CA ASN A 135 6.08 0.28 7.95
C ASN A 135 7.41 0.52 8.68
N HIS A 136 8.37 1.15 7.99
CA HIS A 136 9.49 1.79 8.65
C HIS A 136 9.04 3.09 9.34
N ARG A 137 9.98 3.76 10.04
CA ARG A 137 9.70 4.88 10.94
C ARG A 137 8.84 5.97 10.30
N ASP A 138 9.14 6.32 9.05
CA ASP A 138 8.50 7.44 8.35
C ASP A 138 7.50 6.94 7.28
N ALA A 139 7.14 5.65 7.30
CA ALA A 139 6.22 5.05 6.33
C ALA A 139 4.79 4.98 6.87
N HIS A 140 3.82 5.19 5.99
CA HIS A 140 2.39 5.28 6.33
C HIS A 140 1.54 4.44 5.36
N TYR A 141 1.99 3.24 5.00
CA TYR A 141 1.21 2.35 4.13
C TYR A 141 0.08 1.65 4.87
N ASP A 142 -1.10 1.68 4.24
CA ASP A 142 -2.33 1.05 4.71
C ASP A 142 -2.59 -0.36 4.16
N LEU A 143 -3.42 -1.12 4.88
CA LEU A 143 -3.98 -2.39 4.42
C LEU A 143 -5.28 -2.19 3.62
N GLY A 144 -5.19 -1.52 2.47
CA GLY A 144 -6.23 -1.47 1.43
C GLY A 144 -7.55 -0.76 1.78
N ALA A 145 -8.16 -0.11 0.79
CA ALA A 145 -9.38 0.69 0.92
C ALA A 145 -10.69 -0.13 0.99
N GLY A 146 -10.71 -1.25 1.71
CA GLY A 146 -11.87 -2.15 1.81
C GLY A 146 -13.01 -1.65 2.72
N GLY A 147 -12.99 -0.39 3.16
CA GLY A 147 -14.00 0.21 4.05
C GLY A 147 -13.98 -0.27 5.50
N HIS A 148 -13.11 -1.22 5.85
CA HIS A 148 -13.00 -1.83 7.18
C HIS A 148 -11.54 -1.92 7.70
N GLY A 149 -10.59 -1.30 6.99
CA GLY A 149 -9.18 -1.27 7.39
C GLY A 149 -8.92 -0.21 8.46
N VAL A 150 -7.94 -0.45 9.32
CA VAL A 150 -7.37 0.58 10.20
C VAL A 150 -6.61 1.55 9.31
N THR A 151 -7.02 2.82 9.32
CA THR A 151 -6.33 3.90 8.62
C THR A 151 -5.01 4.24 9.33
N THR A 152 -3.92 4.21 8.59
CA THR A 152 -2.55 4.53 9.03
C THR A 152 -2.27 6.01 8.82
N ASP A 153 -2.87 6.61 7.80
CA ASP A 153 -2.91 8.06 7.58
C ASP A 153 -4.32 8.62 7.83
N CYS A 154 -4.54 9.18 9.01
CA CYS A 154 -5.83 9.74 9.41
C CYS A 154 -6.14 11.12 8.82
N HIS A 155 -5.50 11.53 7.71
CA HIS A 155 -5.86 12.74 6.97
C HIS A 155 -5.93 12.57 5.45
N ASP A 156 -5.55 11.43 4.88
CA ASP A 156 -5.88 11.13 3.49
C ASP A 156 -7.39 10.77 3.40
N SER A 157 -8.23 11.80 3.30
CA SER A 157 -9.71 11.80 3.14
C SER A 157 -10.61 11.89 4.39
N THR A 158 -10.12 12.21 5.59
CA THR A 158 -10.95 12.39 6.80
C THR A 158 -11.17 13.87 7.17
N PRO A 159 -12.39 14.28 7.58
CA PRO A 159 -12.60 15.60 8.16
C PRO A 159 -11.78 15.75 9.45
N MET A 160 -11.28 16.96 9.74
CA MET A 160 -10.52 17.25 10.97
C MET A 160 -11.25 16.84 12.26
N ALA A 161 -12.58 16.70 12.19
CA ALA A 161 -13.41 16.07 13.20
C ALA A 161 -13.72 14.62 12.78
N ALA A 162 -13.02 13.65 13.36
CA ALA A 162 -13.26 12.23 13.12
C ALA A 162 -13.22 11.43 14.42
N PHE A 163 -13.90 10.27 14.40
CA PHE A 163 -13.95 9.38 15.56
C PHE A 163 -12.58 8.79 15.82
N ASP A 164 -12.10 8.94 17.05
CA ASP A 164 -10.83 8.46 17.54
C ASP A 164 -11.06 7.30 18.52
N ALA A 165 -10.71 6.10 18.07
CA ALA A 165 -10.87 4.88 18.86
C ALA A 165 -9.95 4.84 20.09
N THR A 166 -8.90 5.67 20.15
CA THR A 166 -7.98 5.73 21.30
C THR A 166 -8.50 6.62 22.43
N THR A 167 -9.34 7.61 22.10
CA THR A 167 -9.98 8.50 23.07
C THR A 167 -11.47 8.21 23.27
N GLY A 168 -12.08 7.39 22.40
CA GLY A 168 -13.48 6.98 22.48
C GLY A 168 -14.49 8.07 22.05
N GLY A 169 -14.04 9.10 21.34
CA GLY A 169 -14.85 10.26 20.96
C GLY A 169 -14.46 10.87 19.62
N VAL A 170 -15.13 11.94 19.20
CA VAL A 170 -14.73 12.72 18.02
C VAL A 170 -13.67 13.73 18.44
N THR A 171 -12.47 13.66 17.88
CA THR A 171 -11.40 14.63 18.12
C THR A 171 -11.33 15.62 16.96
N ASN A 172 -11.06 16.89 17.27
CA ASN A 172 -10.82 17.95 16.27
C ASN A 172 -9.36 17.98 15.78
N THR A 173 -8.61 16.93 16.09
CA THR A 173 -7.21 16.72 15.74
C THR A 173 -7.03 15.45 14.89
N GLY A 174 -8.13 14.88 14.38
CA GLY A 174 -8.17 13.59 13.69
C GLY A 174 -7.91 12.39 14.61
N PRO A 175 -8.30 11.15 14.22
CA PRO A 175 -7.94 9.96 14.97
C PRO A 175 -6.41 9.86 15.11
N HIS A 176 -5.95 9.46 16.30
CA HIS A 176 -4.54 9.16 16.51
C HIS A 176 -4.13 7.99 15.60
N CYS A 177 -3.16 8.25 14.72
CA CYS A 177 -2.67 7.28 13.73
C CYS A 177 -1.92 6.13 14.40
N PHE A 178 -2.09 4.92 13.88
CA PHE A 178 -1.29 3.76 14.28
C PHE A 178 -0.04 3.69 13.39
N ASP A 179 1.14 3.82 13.98
CA ASP A 179 2.41 3.63 13.26
C ASP A 179 2.87 2.16 13.30
N GLY A 180 3.76 1.81 12.37
CA GLY A 180 4.46 0.51 12.39
C GLY A 180 3.70 -0.65 11.76
N LYS A 181 3.25 -1.62 12.57
CA LYS A 181 2.80 -2.94 12.09
C LYS A 181 1.28 -3.07 12.09
N LEU A 182 0.69 -3.00 10.90
CA LEU A 182 -0.74 -3.17 10.70
C LEU A 182 -1.02 -4.61 10.31
N GLN A 183 -2.10 -5.17 10.82
CA GLN A 183 -2.51 -6.54 10.51
C GLN A 183 -4.01 -6.59 10.24
N GLY A 184 -4.40 -7.42 9.29
CA GLY A 184 -5.78 -7.61 8.90
C GLY A 184 -6.05 -9.08 8.59
N VAL A 185 -7.26 -9.53 8.91
CA VAL A 185 -7.80 -10.83 8.50
C VAL A 185 -9.10 -10.58 7.77
N SER A 186 -9.30 -11.26 6.64
CA SER A 186 -10.56 -11.28 5.91
C SER A 186 -10.97 -12.72 5.66
N ALA A 187 -12.26 -13.00 5.74
CA ALA A 187 -12.82 -14.27 5.32
C ALA A 187 -14.12 -14.01 4.57
N GLY A 188 -14.39 -14.80 3.54
CA GLY A 188 -15.59 -14.59 2.74
C GLY A 188 -15.87 -15.70 1.74
N VAL A 189 -16.91 -15.45 0.95
CA VAL A 189 -17.38 -16.35 -0.10
C VAL A 189 -17.42 -15.59 -1.41
N ASN A 190 -16.83 -16.17 -2.44
CA ASN A 190 -16.98 -15.73 -3.81
C ASN A 190 -17.98 -16.65 -4.51
N TYR A 191 -19.05 -16.06 -5.05
CA TYR A 191 -20.06 -16.75 -5.84
C TYR A 191 -20.11 -16.17 -7.26
N LYS A 192 -20.04 -17.04 -8.27
CA LYS A 192 -20.13 -16.68 -9.69
C LYS A 192 -21.35 -17.36 -10.33
N PHE A 193 -22.20 -16.58 -10.98
CA PHE A 193 -23.39 -17.02 -11.70
C PHE A 193 -23.18 -16.99 -13.22
#